data_AF-A0A8H6URS2-F1
#
_entry.id   AF-A0A8H6URS2-F1
#
_cell.length_a   1.000
_cell.length_b   1.000
_cell.length_c   1.000
_cell.angle_alpha   90.00
_cell.angle_beta   90.00
_cell.angle_gamma   90.00
#
_symmetry.space_group_name_H-M   'P 1'
#
loop_
_entity.id
_entity.type
_entity.pdbx_description
1 polymer ?
#
loop_
_entity_poly.entity_id
_entity_poly.type
_entity_poly.pdbx_seq_one_letter_code
_entity_poly.pdbx_strand_id
1 'polypeptide(L)'
;MDQIHTRAIEALQPFIHLANANSATSPRFVANLITNATSNPHTYVFAELLETPTIQALRSPNTPEEFQGYLTLLEIFAWGTWQDYQSKHASSSS
;
A
#
# COMPACT_ATOMS: atom_id res chain seq x y z
N MET A 1 19.69 -16.50 -3.80
CA MET A 1 18.29 -16.08 -3.55
C MET A 1 18.24 -14.85 -2.65
N ASP A 2 19.16 -14.67 -1.69
CA ASP A 2 19.12 -13.55 -0.73
C ASP A 2 19.31 -12.14 -1.31
N GLN A 3 20.18 -11.94 -2.29
CA GLN A 3 20.55 -10.59 -2.74
C GLN A 3 19.38 -9.80 -3.37
N ILE A 4 18.44 -10.47 -4.04
CA ILE A 4 17.25 -9.82 -4.61
C ILE A 4 16.36 -9.39 -3.44
N HIS A 5 15.96 -10.33 -2.60
CA HIS A 5 15.12 -10.07 -1.42
C HIS A 5 15.65 -8.95 -0.52
N THR A 6 16.95 -8.93 -0.22
CA THR A 6 17.58 -7.86 0.58
C THR A 6 17.39 -6.48 -0.07
N ARG A 7 17.61 -6.37 -1.38
CA ARG A 7 17.43 -5.10 -2.11
C ARG A 7 15.98 -4.65 -2.13
N ALA A 8 15.04 -5.60 -2.13
CA ALA A 8 13.61 -5.31 -2.02
C ALA A 8 13.27 -4.58 -0.72
N ILE A 9 13.76 -5.14 0.38
CA ILE A 9 13.53 -4.61 1.72
C ILE A 9 14.21 -3.25 1.87
N GLU A 10 15.47 -3.12 1.43
CA GLU A 10 16.21 -1.85 1.45
C GLU A 10 15.49 -0.75 0.68
N ALA A 11 14.92 -1.07 -0.49
CA ALA A 11 14.15 -0.12 -1.29
C ALA A 11 12.82 0.28 -0.64
N LEU A 12 12.25 -0.59 0.22
CA LEU A 12 11.02 -0.31 0.97
C LEU A 12 11.25 0.61 2.19
N GLN A 13 12.42 0.52 2.83
CA GLN A 13 12.76 1.28 4.05
C GLN A 13 12.41 2.78 4.03
N PRO A 14 12.69 3.57 2.97
CA PRO A 14 12.32 4.99 2.97
C PRO A 14 10.80 5.19 3.07
N PHE A 15 9.99 4.31 2.48
CA PHE A 15 8.53 4.40 2.55
C PHE A 15 8.00 4.02 3.93
N ILE A 16 8.62 3.04 4.60
CA ILE A 16 8.32 2.70 6.00
C ILE A 16 8.62 3.88 6.93
N HIS A 17 9.77 4.53 6.76
CA HIS A 17 10.12 5.72 7.54
C HIS A 17 9.11 6.85 7.35
N LEU A 18 8.69 7.10 6.11
CA LEU A 18 7.68 8.12 5.82
C LEU A 18 6.31 7.74 6.41
N ALA A 19 5.93 6.47 6.37
CA ALA A 19 4.66 6.01 6.96
C ALA A 19 4.63 6.19 8.48
N ASN A 20 5.78 6.04 9.15
CA ASN A 20 5.91 6.20 10.59
C ASN A 20 6.15 7.66 11.04
N ALA A 21 6.28 8.61 10.10
CA ALA A 21 6.50 10.00 10.44
C ALA A 21 5.21 10.67 10.96
N ASN A 22 5.33 11.53 11.97
CA ASN A 22 4.19 12.26 12.56
C ASN A 22 3.43 13.17 11.59
N SER A 23 4.01 13.51 10.44
CA SER A 23 3.38 14.30 9.37
C SER A 23 2.48 13.48 8.44
N ALA A 24 2.50 12.15 8.55
CA ALA A 24 1.78 11.23 7.68
C ALA A 24 0.31 11.06 8.09
N THR A 25 -0.48 12.14 8.07
CA THR A 25 -1.82 12.14 8.69
C THR A 25 -2.98 12.24 7.70
N SER A 26 -2.76 12.75 6.48
CA SER A 26 -3.84 12.94 5.51
C SER A 26 -4.04 11.72 4.59
N PRO A 27 -5.27 11.31 4.26
CA PRO A 27 -5.53 10.21 3.32
C PRO A 27 -4.82 10.40 1.96
N ARG A 28 -4.74 11.64 1.48
CA ARG A 28 -4.04 11.99 0.24
C ARG A 28 -2.53 11.74 0.33
N PHE A 29 -1.90 12.05 1.46
CA PHE A 29 -0.49 11.74 1.68
C PHE A 29 -0.27 10.23 1.62
N VAL A 30 -1.11 9.45 2.31
CA VAL A 30 -1.00 7.99 2.35
C VAL A 30 -1.19 7.39 0.96
N ALA A 31 -2.16 7.87 0.18
CA ALA A 31 -2.37 7.45 -1.21
C ALA A 31 -1.15 7.73 -2.11
N ASN A 32 -0.53 8.92 -1.98
CA ASN A 32 0.70 9.25 -2.70
C ASN A 32 1.87 8.35 -2.28
N LEU A 33 1.98 8.04 -0.98
CA LEU A 33 3.02 7.15 -0.46
C LEU A 33 2.88 5.76 -1.08
N ILE A 34 1.66 5.19 -1.07
CA ILE A 34 1.35 3.90 -1.71
C ILE A 34 1.73 3.93 -3.19
N THR A 35 1.30 4.96 -3.91
CA THR A 35 1.60 5.13 -5.34
C THR A 35 3.09 5.12 -5.64
N ASN A 36 3.88 5.85 -4.84
CA ASN A 36 5.32 5.91 -5.00
C ASN A 36 6.01 4.59 -4.65
N ALA A 37 5.53 3.89 -3.61
CA ALA A 37 6.08 2.60 -3.21
C ALA A 37 5.83 1.53 -4.28
N THR A 38 4.61 1.42 -4.82
CA THR A 38 4.25 0.42 -5.82
C THR A 38 4.80 0.71 -7.21
N SER A 39 5.16 1.96 -7.50
CA SER A 39 5.82 2.37 -8.75
C SER A 39 7.34 2.23 -8.71
N ASN A 40 7.93 1.92 -7.55
CA ASN A 40 9.37 1.77 -7.42
C ASN A 40 9.81 0.39 -7.94
N PRO A 41 10.68 0.30 -8.97
CA PRO A 41 11.06 -0.97 -9.59
C PRO A 41 11.83 -1.92 -8.67
N HIS A 42 12.31 -1.43 -7.53
CA HIS A 42 13.02 -2.23 -6.54
C HIS A 42 12.17 -2.60 -5.34
N THR A 43 10.89 -2.21 -5.30
CA THR A 43 9.98 -2.54 -4.22
C THR A 43 8.97 -3.58 -4.70
N TYR A 44 9.07 -4.80 -4.19
CA TYR A 44 8.16 -5.91 -4.57
C TYR A 44 7.71 -6.76 -3.37
N VAL A 45 8.07 -6.35 -2.16
CA VAL A 45 7.56 -6.91 -0.91
C VAL A 45 6.89 -5.76 -0.17
N PHE A 46 5.59 -5.85 0.05
CA PHE A 46 4.79 -4.74 0.60
C PHE A 46 4.14 -5.05 1.95
N ALA A 47 4.33 -6.26 2.47
CA ALA A 47 3.80 -6.74 3.74
C ALA A 47 4.03 -5.76 4.89
N GLU A 48 5.30 -5.39 5.14
CA GLU A 48 5.67 -4.49 6.23
C GLU A 48 5.05 -3.09 6.07
N LEU A 49 4.96 -2.58 4.83
CA LEU A 49 4.34 -1.29 4.58
C LEU A 49 2.84 -1.34 4.84
N LEU A 50 2.17 -2.39 4.36
CA LEU A 50 0.74 -2.61 4.57
C LEU A 50 0.40 -2.66 6.06
N GLU A 51 1.22 -3.30 6.88
CA GLU A 51 0.98 -3.44 8.32
C GLU A 51 1.11 -2.14 9.12
N THR A 52 1.67 -1.07 8.54
CA THR A 52 1.82 0.19 9.26
C THR A 52 0.45 0.81 9.63
N PRO A 53 0.30 1.37 10.85
CA PRO A 53 -0.96 1.99 11.29
C PRO A 53 -1.46 3.10 10.36
N THR A 54 -0.53 3.88 9.81
CA THR A 54 -0.80 4.96 8.84
C THR A 54 -1.46 4.46 7.58
N ILE A 55 -1.02 3.31 7.06
CA ILE A 55 -1.60 2.70 5.85
C ILE A 55 -2.97 2.09 6.19
N GLN A 56 -3.07 1.40 7.33
CA GLN A 56 -4.33 0.81 7.80
C GLN A 56 -5.41 1.85 8.11
N ALA A 57 -5.05 3.10 8.42
CA ALA A 57 -5.99 4.19 8.67
C ALA A 57 -6.93 4.46 7.48
N LEU A 58 -6.53 4.10 6.24
CA LEU A 58 -7.38 4.22 5.07
C LEU A 58 -8.63 3.32 5.12
N ARG A 59 -8.66 2.26 5.96
CA ARG A 59 -9.88 1.45 6.16
C ARG A 59 -11.01 2.18 6.88
N SER A 60 -10.73 3.32 7.50
CA SER A 60 -11.73 4.05 8.28
C SER A 60 -12.95 4.37 7.41
N PRO A 61 -14.18 4.16 7.91
CA PRO A 61 -15.40 4.53 7.17
C PRO A 61 -15.52 6.03 6.92
N ASN A 62 -14.72 6.85 7.63
CA ASN A 62 -14.66 8.30 7.44
C ASN A 62 -13.66 8.72 6.34
N THR A 63 -12.88 7.78 5.80
CA THR A 63 -11.96 8.03 4.69
C THR A 63 -12.75 8.05 3.37
N PRO A 64 -12.60 9.08 2.53
CA PRO A 64 -13.24 9.11 1.21
C PRO A 64 -12.91 7.86 0.39
N GLU A 65 -13.92 7.32 -0.30
CA GLU A 65 -13.84 6.05 -1.04
C GLU A 65 -12.66 6.02 -2.04
N GLU A 66 -12.38 7.16 -2.69
CA GLU A 66 -11.25 7.32 -3.62
C GLU A 66 -9.89 6.98 -2.99
N PHE A 67 -9.72 7.17 -1.67
CA PHE A 67 -8.49 6.82 -0.96
C PHE A 67 -8.50 5.37 -0.43
N GLN A 68 -9.67 4.79 -0.16
CA GLN A 68 -9.78 3.40 0.27
C GLN A 68 -9.31 2.42 -0.82
N GLY A 69 -9.50 2.78 -2.09
CA GLY A 69 -9.01 2.00 -3.24
C GLY A 69 -7.48 1.79 -3.25
N TYR A 70 -6.70 2.75 -2.74
CA TYR A 70 -5.23 2.62 -2.67
C TYR A 70 -4.80 1.54 -1.68
N LEU A 71 -5.50 1.43 -0.54
CA LEU A 71 -5.24 0.36 0.41
C LEU A 71 -5.56 -1.00 -0.21
N THR A 72 -6.69 -1.11 -0.89
CA THR A 72 -7.07 -2.33 -1.60
C THR A 72 -6.01 -2.75 -2.62
N LEU A 73 -5.50 -1.80 -3.41
CA LEU A 73 -4.41 -2.06 -4.35
C LEU A 73 -3.17 -2.59 -3.62
N LEU A 74 -2.75 -1.97 -2.51
CA LEU A 74 -1.60 -2.43 -1.75
C LEU A 74 -1.79 -3.84 -1.16
N GLU A 75 -2.99 -4.19 -0.69
CA GLU A 75 -3.31 -5.56 -0.26
C GLU A 75 -3.09 -6.58 -1.36
N ILE A 76 -3.47 -6.24 -2.60
CA ILE A 76 -3.30 -7.12 -3.76
C ILE A 76 -1.83 -7.30 -4.08
N PHE A 77 -1.05 -6.23 -4.05
CA PHE A 77 0.41 -6.32 -4.24
C PHE A 77 1.12 -7.12 -3.14
N ALA A 78 0.61 -7.09 -1.90
CA ALA A 78 1.22 -7.81 -0.78
C ALA A 78 0.85 -9.29 -0.76
N TRP A 79 -0.42 -9.64 -0.99
CA TRP A 79 -0.95 -10.98 -0.73
C TRP A 79 -1.97 -11.48 -1.75
N GLY A 80 -2.46 -10.60 -2.62
CA GLY A 80 -3.54 -10.93 -3.54
C GLY A 80 -3.06 -11.51 -4.86
N THR A 81 -3.98 -12.16 -5.53
CA THR A 81 -3.86 -12.56 -6.92
C THR A 81 -4.51 -11.53 -7.83
N TRP A 82 -4.22 -11.59 -9.13
CA TRP A 82 -4.92 -10.76 -10.12
C TRP A 82 -6.45 -10.96 -10.11
N GLN A 83 -6.95 -12.12 -9.66
CA GLN A 83 -8.38 -12.37 -9.53
C GLN A 83 -9.03 -11.62 -8.35
N ASP A 84 -8.28 -11.39 -7.26
CA ASP A 84 -8.76 -10.64 -6.10
C ASP A 84 -9.02 -9.17 -6.46
N TYR A 85 -8.17 -8.59 -7.32
CA TYR A 85 -8.37 -7.24 -7.86
C TYR A 85 -9.69 -7.11 -8.63
N GLN A 86 -9.92 -8.00 -9.58
CA GLN A 86 -11.10 -7.96 -10.45
C GLN A 86 -12.40 -8.14 -9.68
N SER A 87 -12.40 -9.04 -8.68
CA SER A 87 -13.59 -9.32 -7.87
C SER A 87 -14.02 -8.09 -7.06
N LYS A 88 -13.07 -7.33 -6.53
CA LYS A 88 -13.35 -6.10 -5.76
C LYS A 88 -13.87 -4.96 -6.65
N HIS A 89 -13.43 -4.86 -7.90
CA HIS A 89 -13.95 -3.90 -8.87
C HIS A 89 -15.30 -4.31 -9.47
N ALA A 90 -15.62 -5.62 -9.52
CA ALA A 90 -16.92 -6.10 -9.96
C ALA A 90 -18.03 -5.85 -8.93
N SER A 91 -17.70 -5.88 -7.63
CA SER A 91 -18.65 -5.67 -6.53
C SER A 91 -19.14 -4.22 -6.34
N SER A 92 -18.56 -3.23 -7.02
CA SER A 92 -19.05 -1.83 -7.02
C SER A 92 -20.10 -1.55 -8.10
N SER A 93 -20.55 -2.58 -8.84
CA SER A 93 -21.47 -2.47 -9.98
C SER A 93 -22.90 -2.96 -9.69
N SER A 94 -23.33 -3.12 -8.43
CA SER A 94 -24.65 -3.65 -8.07
C SER A 94 -25.36 -2.83 -7.01
#